data_AF-A0A260C2K6-F1
#
_entry.id   AF-A0A260C2K6-F1
#
_cell.length_a   1.000
_cell.length_b   1.000
_cell.length_c   1.000
_cell.angle_alpha   90.00
_cell.angle_beta   90.00
_cell.angle_gamma   90.00
#
_symmetry.space_group_name_H-M   'P 1'
#
loop_
_entity.id
_entity.type
_entity.pdbx_description
1 polymer ?
#
loop_
_entity_poly.entity_id
_entity_poly.type
_entity_poly.pdbx_seq_one_letter_code
_entity_poly.pdbx_strand_id
1 'polypeptide(L)' 'MSLRYLQAIFAENGATPAHHLRRCRLELAAQELTEHRCSSEAAARSGFGDRATFRRSFGMSSSEFTRSRS' A
#
# COMPACT_ATOMS: atom_id res chain seq x y z
N MET A 1 -3.16 -2.42 -25.16
CA MET A 1 -3.17 -3.37 -24.02
C MET A 1 -4.59 -3.51 -23.49
N SER A 2 -5.07 -4.72 -23.22
CA SER A 2 -6.43 -4.99 -22.69
C SER A 2 -6.38 -5.42 -21.21
N LEU A 3 -7.42 -5.13 -20.44
CA LEU A 3 -7.55 -5.55 -19.03
C LEU A 3 -7.40 -7.07 -18.86
N ARG A 4 -7.93 -7.86 -19.80
CA ARG A 4 -7.78 -9.33 -19.81
C ARG A 4 -6.32 -9.77 -19.96
N TYR A 5 -5.57 -9.08 -20.81
CA TYR A 5 -4.15 -9.37 -21.02
C TYR A 5 -3.34 -9.07 -19.75
N LEU A 6 -3.66 -7.95 -19.09
CA LEU A 6 -3.03 -7.57 -17.83
C LEU A 6 -3.36 -8.58 -16.71
N GLN A 7 -4.62 -9.01 -16.60
CA GLN A 7 -5.03 -10.07 -15.67
C GLN A 7 -4.31 -11.40 -15.91
N ALA A 8 -4.13 -11.79 -17.18
CA ALA A 8 -3.42 -13.02 -17.53
C ALA A 8 -1.94 -12.97 -17.07
N ILE A 9 -1.24 -11.87 -17.32
CA ILE A 9 0.15 -11.68 -16.86
C ILE A 9 0.26 -11.79 -15.32
N PHE A 10 -0.67 -11.17 -14.59
CA PHE A 10 -0.66 -11.26 -13.13
C PHE A 10 -0.95 -12.69 -12.67
N ALA A 11 -1.91 -13.38 -13.30
CA ALA A 11 -2.25 -14.75 -12.98
C ALA A 11 -1.09 -15.74 -13.25
N GLU A 12 -0.34 -15.56 -14.34
CA GLU A 12 0.88 -16.35 -14.64
C GLU A 12 1.93 -16.24 -13.53
N ASN A 13 1.97 -15.11 -12.84
CA ASN A 13 2.88 -14.86 -11.72
C ASN A 13 2.25 -15.14 -10.34
N GLY A 14 1.09 -15.81 -10.28
CA GLY A 14 0.39 -16.12 -9.04
C GLY A 14 -0.11 -14.90 -8.27
N ALA A 15 -0.22 -13.74 -8.93
CA ALA A 15 -0.64 -12.48 -8.34
C ALA A 15 -1.96 -12.01 -8.96
N THR A 16 -2.60 -11.04 -8.31
CA THR A 16 -3.71 -10.29 -8.92
C THR A 16 -3.30 -8.83 -9.11
N PRO A 17 -3.83 -8.13 -10.11
CA PRO A 17 -3.55 -6.70 -10.29
C PRO A 17 -3.87 -5.89 -9.03
N ALA A 18 -4.96 -6.23 -8.34
CA ALA A 18 -5.37 -5.60 -7.09
C ALA A 18 -4.34 -5.83 -5.97
N HIS A 19 -3.80 -7.05 -5.85
CA HIS A 19 -2.75 -7.37 -4.88
C HIS A 19 -1.47 -6.58 -5.16
N HIS A 20 -1.07 -6.48 -6.43
CA HIS A 20 0.12 -5.73 -6.82
C HIS A 20 -0.03 -4.23 -6.53
N LEU A 21 -1.18 -3.64 -6.91
CA LEU A 21 -1.49 -2.24 -6.59
C LEU A 21 -1.50 -2.00 -5.09
N ARG A 22 -2.09 -2.91 -4.31
CA ARG A 22 -2.07 -2.82 -2.84
C ARG A 22 -0.64 -2.81 -2.31
N ARG A 23 0.23 -3.70 -2.80
CA ARG A 23 1.65 -3.73 -2.41
C ARG A 23 2.37 -2.41 -2.72
N CYS A 24 2.22 -1.89 -3.94
CA CYS A 24 2.84 -0.60 -4.31
C CYS A 24 2.36 0.56 -3.42
N ARG A 25 1.07 0.60 -3.08
CA ARG A 25 0.54 1.63 -2.14
C ARG A 25 1.11 1.47 -0.73
N LEU A 26 1.33 0.25 -0.27
CA LEU A 26 1.97 -0.01 1.03
C LEU A 26 3.45 0.41 1.03
N GLU A 27 4.18 0.15 -0.05
CA GLU A 27 5.59 0.55 -0.19
C GLU A 27 5.74 2.09 -0.18
N LEU A 28 4.91 2.80 -0.94
CA LEU A 28 4.87 4.27 -0.92
C LEU A 28 4.55 4.81 0.47
N ALA A 29 3.53 4.24 1.13
CA ALA A 29 3.16 4.64 2.47
C ALA A 29 4.27 4.40 3.49
N ALA A 30 4.99 3.28 3.38
CA ALA A 30 6.12 2.97 4.24
C ALA A 30 7.26 3.97 4.04
N GLN A 31 7.55 4.36 2.80
CA GLN A 31 8.55 5.38 2.49
C GLN A 31 8.16 6.74 3.07
N GLU A 32 6.91 7.16 2.87
CA GLU A 32 6.39 8.43 3.38
C GLU A 32 6.38 8.50 4.92
N LEU A 33 6.07 7.38 5.59
CA LEU A 33 6.16 7.27 7.06
C LEU A 33 7.62 7.32 7.55
N THR A 34 8.57 6.88 6.74
CA THR A 34 10.01 6.92 7.08
C THR A 34 10.56 8.35 6.94
N GLU A 35 10.05 9.14 6.00
CA GLU A 35 10.41 10.56 5.81
C GLU A 35 9.76 11.51 6.84
N HIS A 36 9.40 11.01 8.03
CA HIS A 36 8.81 11.76 9.14
C HIS A 36 7.47 12.46 8.85
N ARG A 37 6.74 12.06 7.79
CA ARG A 37 5.40 12.61 7.53
C ARG A 37 4.36 11.95 8.43
N CYS A 38 3.33 12.71 8.80
CA CYS A 38 2.26 12.18 9.64
C CYS A 38 1.45 11.11 8.88
N SER A 39 0.87 10.15 9.63
CA SER A 39 0.17 9.01 9.03
C SER A 39 -1.05 9.38 8.15
N SER A 40 -1.65 10.56 8.37
CA SER A 40 -2.74 11.08 7.52
C SER A 40 -2.23 11.51 6.16
N GLU A 41 -1.10 12.20 6.10
CA GLU A 41 -0.50 12.64 4.83
C GLU A 41 0.05 11.46 4.05
N ALA A 42 0.70 10.51 4.72
CA ALA A 42 1.17 9.28 4.08
C ALA A 42 0.01 8.49 3.46
N ALA A 43 -1.15 8.39 4.14
CA ALA A 43 -2.33 7.71 3.59
C ALA A 43 -2.88 8.40 2.34
N ALA A 44 -3.05 9.74 2.40
CA ALA A 44 -3.54 10.52 1.28
C ALA A 44 -2.61 10.44 0.05
N ARG A 45 -1.29 10.60 0.26
CA ARG A 45 -0.29 10.55 -0.82
C ARG A 45 -0.09 9.16 -1.41
N SER A 46 -0.37 8.12 -0.63
CA SER A 46 -0.30 6.72 -1.09
C SER A 46 -1.59 6.22 -1.76
N GLY A 47 -2.56 7.11 -1.99
CA GLY A 47 -3.79 6.78 -2.71
C GLY A 47 -4.83 6.02 -1.88
N PHE A 48 -4.77 6.11 -0.55
CA PHE A 48 -5.83 5.64 0.33
C PHE A 48 -6.78 6.80 0.63
N GLY A 49 -8.05 6.64 0.24
CA GLY A 49 -9.08 7.66 0.51
C GLY A 49 -9.51 7.74 1.98
N ASP A 50 -9.18 6.74 2.80
CA ASP A 50 -9.56 6.70 4.20
C ASP A 50 -8.52 6.00 5.09
N ARG A 51 -8.39 6.51 6.33
CA ARG A 51 -7.40 6.09 7.33
C ARG A 51 -7.67 4.69 7.89
N ALA A 52 -8.93 4.26 7.96
CA ALA A 52 -9.30 2.91 8.39
C ALA A 52 -8.95 1.88 7.31
N THR A 53 -9.14 2.23 6.03
CA THR A 53 -8.71 1.39 4.89
C THR A 53 -7.20 1.22 4.85
N PHE A 54 -6.46 2.30 5.15
CA PHE A 54 -5.01 2.28 5.31
C PHE A 54 -4.57 1.33 6.43
N ARG A 55 -5.14 1.46 7.63
CA ARG A 55 -4.85 0.59 8.79
C ARG A 55 -5.13 -0.89 8.51
N ARG A 56 -6.29 -1.22 7.94
CA ARG A 56 -6.61 -2.60 7.53
C ARG A 56 -5.67 -3.12 6.44
N SER A 57 -5.12 -2.21 5.62
CA SER A 57 -4.22 -2.59 4.55
C SER A 57 -2.82 -2.96 5.05
N PHE A 58 -2.33 -2.23 6.04
CA PHE A 58 -1.05 -2.46 6.72
C PHE A 58 -1.09 -3.63 7.72
N GLY A 59 -2.28 -4.04 8.18
CA GLY A 59 -2.42 -5.10 9.18
C GLY A 59 -1.89 -4.73 10.57
N MET A 60 -1.43 -3.49 10.76
CA MET A 60 -0.82 -2.98 11.99
C MET A 60 -1.06 -1.47 12.12
N SER A 61 -0.98 -0.91 13.32
CA SER A 61 -1.09 0.53 13.53
C SER A 61 0.09 1.28 12.88
N SER A 62 -0.14 2.45 12.30
CA SER A 62 0.94 3.28 11.72
C SER A 62 2.05 3.58 12.75
N SER A 63 1.68 3.76 14.01
CA SER A 63 2.61 3.95 15.12
C SER A 63 3.43 2.70 15.46
N GLU A 64 2.88 1.50 15.27
CA GLU A 64 3.64 0.25 15.41
C GLU A 64 4.59 0.04 14.22
N PHE A 65 4.17 0.42 13.01
CA PHE A 65 5.02 0.36 11.83
C PHE A 65 6.24 1.29 11.94
N THR A 66 6.04 2.53 12.40
CA THR A 66 7.14 3.46 12.68
C THR A 66 8.07 2.92 13.77
N ARG A 67 7.52 2.24 14.80
CA ARG A 67 8.31 1.65 15.89
C ARG A 67 9.09 0.40 15.47
N SER A 68 8.58 -0.39 14.53
CA SER A 68 9.24 -1.59 14.00
C SER A 68 10.49 -1.29 13.15
N ARG A 69 10.64 -0.06 12.67
CA ARG A 69 11.75 0.36 11.78
C ARG A 69 12.70 1.38 12.41
N SER A 70 12.49 1.71 13.69
CA SER A 70 13.32 2.64 14.44
C SER A 70 14.35 1.93 15.32
#